data_AF-A0A3B9L1F2-F1
#
_entry.id   AF-A0A3B9L1F2-F1
#
_cell.length_a   1.000
_cell.length_b   1.000
_cell.length_c   1.000
_cell.angle_alpha   90.00
_cell.angle_beta   90.00
_cell.angle_gamma   90.00
#
_symmetry.space_group_name_H-M   'P 1'
#
loop_
_entity.id
_entity.type
_entity.pdbx_description
1 polymer ?
#
loop_
_entity_poly.entity_id
_entity_poly.type
_entity_poly.pdbx_seq_one_letter_code
_entity_poly.pdbx_strand_id
1 'polypeptide(L)'
;MIRKLATCLATGVAAFGLAACVSVLPEPKVPQGLYRFAAVETVYDLEASIVVREPEASRLVAGRAIAAEDSSGALRLVPNVEWTDSSTRL
;
A
#
# COMPACT_ATOMS: atom_id res chain seq x y z
N MET A 1 -32.60 45.95 -9.77
CA MET A 1 -32.55 44.52 -10.18
C MET A 1 -31.12 44.04 -10.48
N ILE A 2 -30.28 44.81 -11.19
CA ILE A 2 -28.92 44.41 -11.63
C ILE A 2 -27.98 43.98 -10.49
N ARG A 3 -27.99 44.67 -9.32
CA ARG A 3 -27.15 44.28 -8.16
C ARG A 3 -27.48 42.90 -7.58
N LYS A 4 -28.77 42.50 -7.57
CA LYS A 4 -29.19 41.18 -7.06
C LYS A 4 -28.74 40.05 -7.99
N LEU A 5 -28.74 40.30 -9.31
CA LEU A 5 -28.29 39.33 -10.32
C LEU A 5 -26.78 39.03 -10.19
N ALA A 6 -25.98 40.06 -9.94
CA ALA A 6 -24.53 39.92 -9.78
C ALA A 6 -24.15 39.12 -8.52
N THR A 7 -24.87 39.31 -7.40
CA THR A 7 -24.63 38.57 -6.15
C THR A 7 -24.97 37.07 -6.29
N CYS A 8 -26.04 36.73 -7.02
CA CYS A 8 -26.40 35.34 -7.30
C CYS A 8 -25.39 34.65 -8.23
N LEU A 9 -24.86 35.39 -9.22
CA LEU A 9 -23.86 34.84 -10.14
C LEU A 9 -22.52 34.58 -9.42
N ALA A 10 -22.10 35.51 -8.55
CA ALA A 10 -20.86 35.37 -7.78
C ALA A 10 -20.92 34.20 -6.76
N THR A 11 -22.06 33.99 -6.12
CA THR A 11 -22.26 32.85 -5.21
C THR A 11 -22.33 31.52 -5.96
N GLY A 12 -22.93 31.48 -7.15
CA GLY A 12 -22.91 30.29 -8.01
C GLY A 12 -21.51 29.87 -8.40
N VAL A 13 -20.67 30.81 -8.88
CA VAL A 13 -19.29 30.53 -9.30
C VAL A 13 -18.41 30.07 -8.12
N ALA A 14 -18.60 30.66 -6.93
CA ALA A 14 -17.88 30.23 -5.72
C ALA A 14 -18.26 28.80 -5.28
N ALA A 15 -19.52 28.39 -5.44
CA ALA A 15 -19.97 27.05 -5.11
C ALA A 15 -19.38 25.98 -6.04
N PHE A 16 -19.24 26.27 -7.34
CA PHE A 16 -18.58 25.37 -8.29
C PHE A 16 -17.07 25.24 -8.06
N GLY A 17 -16.40 26.31 -7.62
CA GLY A 17 -14.98 26.29 -7.29
C GLY A 17 -14.65 25.38 -6.09
N LEU A 18 -15.54 25.29 -5.10
CA LEU A 18 -15.35 24.42 -3.92
C LEU A 18 -15.59 22.93 -4.24
N ALA A 19 -16.46 22.61 -5.20
CA ALA A 19 -16.69 21.23 -5.65
C ALA A 19 -15.51 20.66 -6.44
N ALA A 20 -14.66 21.52 -7.03
CA ALA A 20 -13.45 21.10 -7.73
C ALA A 20 -12.33 20.62 -6.78
N CYS A 21 -12.47 20.82 -5.47
CA CYS A 21 -11.53 20.35 -4.45
C CYS A 21 -11.95 19.02 -3.80
N VAL A 22 -12.97 18.33 -4.32
CA VAL A 22 -13.29 16.98 -3.86
C VAL A 22 -12.15 16.06 -4.30
N SER A 23 -11.30 15.70 -3.35
CA SER A 23 -10.26 14.69 -3.54
C SER A 23 -10.95 13.37 -3.88
N VAL A 24 -10.95 13.00 -5.16
CA VAL A 24 -11.31 11.65 -5.59
C VAL A 24 -10.11 10.77 -5.30
N LEU A 25 -9.93 10.42 -4.02
CA LEU A 25 -8.98 9.39 -3.66
C LEU A 25 -9.54 8.06 -4.18
N PRO A 26 -8.78 7.31 -5.00
CA PRO A 26 -9.21 5.97 -5.38
C PRO A 26 -9.47 5.16 -4.10
N GLU A 27 -10.59 4.42 -4.08
CA GLU A 27 -10.89 3.52 -2.97
C GLU A 27 -9.67 2.59 -2.75
N PRO A 28 -9.12 2.53 -1.53
CA PRO A 28 -8.02 1.63 -1.23
C PRO A 28 -8.44 0.20 -1.55
N LYS A 29 -7.72 -0.46 -2.46
CA LYS A 29 -7.93 -1.87 -2.74
C LYS A 29 -7.46 -2.67 -1.53
N VAL A 30 -8.41 -3.12 -0.71
CA VAL A 30 -8.12 -3.95 0.45
C VAL A 30 -7.78 -5.37 -0.04
N PRO A 31 -6.62 -5.95 0.34
CA PRO A 31 -6.29 -7.32 -0.01
C PRO A 31 -7.28 -8.28 0.65
N GLN A 32 -7.58 -9.39 -0.04
CA GLN A 32 -8.41 -10.48 0.47
C GLN A 32 -7.72 -11.24 1.60
N GLY A 33 -6.38 -11.24 1.63
CA GLY A 33 -5.61 -11.94 2.65
C GLY A 33 -4.28 -11.25 2.96
N LEU A 34 -3.95 -11.24 4.25
CA LEU A 34 -2.65 -10.80 4.75
C LEU A 34 -1.90 -11.99 5.35
N TYR A 35 -0.66 -12.18 4.92
CA TYR A 35 0.20 -13.28 5.35
C TYR A 35 1.41 -12.76 6.11
N ARG A 36 1.92 -13.57 7.04
CA ARG A 36 3.16 -13.35 7.79
C ARG A 36 3.82 -14.69 8.08
N PHE A 37 5.12 -14.69 8.36
CA PHE A 37 5.76 -15.88 8.92
C PHE A 37 5.18 -16.20 10.30
N ALA A 38 5.14 -17.50 10.61
CA ALA A 38 4.80 -18.00 11.93
C ALA A 38 5.82 -17.49 12.96
N ALA A 39 5.43 -17.50 14.23
CA ALA A 39 6.36 -17.19 15.31
C ALA A 39 7.52 -18.19 15.33
N VAL A 40 8.72 -17.72 15.69
CA VAL A 40 9.88 -18.59 15.88
C VAL A 40 9.61 -19.53 17.05
N GLU A 41 9.70 -20.84 16.81
CA GLU A 41 9.35 -21.86 17.81
C GLU A 41 10.55 -22.34 18.64
N THR A 42 11.78 -22.16 18.15
CA THR A 42 12.99 -22.68 18.81
C THR A 42 13.98 -21.57 19.13
N VAL A 43 14.46 -21.58 20.37
CA VAL A 43 15.47 -20.65 20.89
C VAL A 43 16.62 -21.49 21.44
N TYR A 44 17.85 -21.12 21.09
CA TYR A 44 19.07 -21.78 21.55
C TYR A 44 19.93 -20.79 22.30
N ASP A 45 20.59 -21.25 23.36
CA ASP A 45 21.59 -20.45 24.06
C ASP A 45 22.84 -20.32 23.19
N LEU A 46 23.33 -19.08 23.08
CA LEU A 46 24.50 -18.75 22.30
C LEU A 46 25.35 -17.71 23.04
N GLU A 47 26.59 -18.05 23.36
CA GLU A 47 27.57 -17.12 23.94
C GLU A 47 28.27 -16.30 22.85
N ALA A 48 27.49 -15.56 22.07
CA ALA A 48 28.00 -14.66 21.04
C ALA A 48 27.01 -13.52 20.77
N SER A 49 27.53 -12.40 20.24
CA SER A 49 26.69 -11.31 19.73
C SER A 49 26.50 -11.45 18.23
N ILE A 50 25.25 -11.59 17.78
CA ILE A 50 24.89 -11.63 16.36
C ILE A 50 24.21 -10.32 15.97
N VAL A 51 24.63 -9.72 14.85
CA VAL A 51 23.94 -8.61 14.22
C VAL A 51 23.33 -9.09 12.90
N VAL A 52 22.01 -9.06 12.81
CA VAL A 52 21.28 -9.35 11.57
C VAL A 52 20.92 -8.01 10.92
N ARG A 53 21.35 -7.81 9.68
CA ARG A 53 20.97 -6.65 8.87
C ARG A 53 19.79 -7.01 7.98
N GLU A 54 19.03 -5.99 7.57
CA GLU A 54 17.95 -6.17 6.60
C GLU A 54 18.52 -6.78 5.29
N PRO A 55 17.92 -7.85 4.75
CA PRO A 55 18.40 -8.47 3.52
C PRO A 55 18.24 -7.56 2.31
N GLU A 56 19.21 -7.60 1.39
CA GLU A 56 19.06 -7.00 0.08
C GLU A 56 18.17 -7.86 -0.81
N ALA A 57 17.20 -7.24 -1.46
CA ALA A 57 16.28 -7.94 -2.35
C ALA A 57 15.91 -7.09 -3.58
N SER A 58 15.59 -7.77 -4.68
CA SER A 58 15.05 -7.10 -5.87
C SER A 58 13.75 -6.38 -5.53
N ARG A 59 13.50 -5.23 -6.17
CA ARG A 59 12.26 -4.45 -6.01
C ARG A 59 10.98 -5.27 -6.24
N LEU A 60 11.06 -6.32 -7.05
CA LEU A 60 9.91 -7.19 -7.31
C LEU A 60 9.42 -7.93 -6.06
N VAL A 61 10.33 -8.30 -5.17
CA VAL A 61 10.02 -9.14 -4.00
C VAL A 61 10.19 -8.40 -2.68
N ALA A 62 10.95 -7.29 -2.65
CA ALA A 62 11.23 -6.50 -1.45
C ALA A 62 10.04 -5.69 -0.91
N GLY A 63 8.84 -5.85 -1.48
CA GLY A 63 7.65 -5.12 -1.07
C GLY A 63 6.69 -5.97 -0.23
N ARG A 64 5.45 -5.48 -0.11
CA ARG A 64 4.33 -6.23 0.47
C ARG A 64 3.67 -7.20 -0.52
N ALA A 65 3.98 -7.10 -1.80
CA ALA A 65 3.44 -8.01 -2.81
C ALA A 65 4.08 -9.40 -2.67
N ILE A 66 3.27 -10.45 -2.81
CA ILE A 66 3.77 -11.83 -2.84
C ILE A 66 4.10 -12.16 -4.29
N ALA A 67 5.33 -12.60 -4.55
CA ALA A 67 5.72 -13.14 -5.84
C ALA A 67 5.71 -14.68 -5.79
N ALA A 68 5.27 -15.30 -6.87
CA ALA A 68 5.33 -16.74 -7.08
C ALA A 68 5.84 -17.05 -8.48
N GLU A 69 6.57 -18.14 -8.60
CA GLU A 69 7.00 -18.68 -9.89
C GLU A 69 5.88 -19.55 -10.47
N ASP A 70 5.55 -19.36 -11.75
CA ASP A 70 4.58 -20.20 -12.45
C ASP A 70 5.25 -21.45 -13.06
N SER A 71 4.46 -22.33 -13.67
CA SER A 71 4.97 -23.57 -14.29
C SER A 71 5.93 -23.35 -15.47
N SER A 72 6.03 -22.14 -16.00
CA SER A 72 6.98 -21.77 -17.06
C SER A 72 8.28 -21.16 -16.52
N GLY A 73 8.39 -21.01 -15.20
CA GLY A 73 9.53 -20.36 -14.55
C GLY A 73 9.42 -18.84 -14.46
N ALA A 74 8.26 -18.26 -14.80
CA ALA A 74 8.09 -16.81 -14.77
C ALA A 74 7.64 -16.36 -13.38
N LEU A 75 8.28 -15.30 -12.85
CA LEU A 75 7.86 -14.66 -11.61
C LEU A 75 6.64 -13.76 -11.86
N ARG A 76 5.60 -13.95 -11.04
CA ARG A 76 4.37 -13.16 -11.08
C ARG A 76 3.96 -12.73 -9.69
N LEU A 77 3.28 -11.59 -9.60
CA LEU A 77 2.63 -11.18 -8.35
C LEU A 77 1.34 -11.97 -8.16
N VAL A 78 1.13 -12.49 -6.96
CA VAL A 78 -0.10 -13.18 -6.58
C VAL A 78 -1.17 -12.11 -6.32
N PRO A 79 -2.30 -12.14 -7.03
CA PRO A 79 -3.31 -11.08 -6.92
C PRO A 79 -4.05 -11.14 -5.59
N ASN A 80 -4.47 -9.97 -5.10
CA ASN A 80 -5.34 -9.78 -3.93
C ASN A 80 -4.81 -10.31 -2.60
N VAL A 81 -3.54 -10.71 -2.52
CA VAL A 81 -2.90 -11.14 -1.27
C VAL A 81 -1.59 -10.39 -1.08
N GLU A 82 -1.28 -10.09 0.17
CA GLU A 82 -0.10 -9.33 0.52
C GLU A 82 0.54 -9.87 1.79
N TRP A 83 1.83 -9.59 1.96
CA TRP A 83 2.50 -9.64 3.24
C TRP A 83 1.97 -8.55 4.19
N THR A 84 2.00 -8.82 5.49
CA THR A 84 1.62 -7.83 6.51
C THR A 84 2.61 -6.65 6.56
N ASP A 85 3.86 -6.84 6.16
CA ASP A 85 4.91 -5.82 6.06
C ASP A 85 5.80 -6.12 4.83
N SER A 86 6.80 -5.29 4.54
CA SER A 86 7.86 -5.60 3.58
C SER A 86 8.43 -7.00 3.83
N SER A 87 8.59 -7.80 2.79
CA SER A 87 9.17 -9.15 2.90
C SER A 87 10.58 -9.16 3.51
N THR A 88 11.33 -8.07 3.37
CA THR A 88 12.68 -7.92 3.97
C THR A 88 12.64 -7.69 5.49
N ARG A 89 11.46 -7.37 6.04
CA ARG A 89 11.24 -7.06 7.46
C ARG A 89 10.36 -8.09 8.17
N LEU A 90 9.83 -9.07 7.44
CA LEU A 90 9.12 -10.22 8.00
C LEU A 90 10.09 -11.24 8.59
#